data_AF-A0A2G3PYM9-F1
#
_entry.id   AF-A0A2G3PYM9-F1
#
_cell.length_a   1.000
_cell.length_b   1.000
_cell.length_c   1.000
_cell.angle_alpha   90.00
_cell.angle_beta   90.00
_cell.angle_gamma   90.00
#
_symmetry.space_group_name_H-M   'P 1'
#
loop_
_entity.id
_entity.type
_entity.pdbx_description
1 polymer ?
#
loop_
_entity_poly.entity_id
_entity_poly.type
_entity_poly.pdbx_seq_one_letter_code
_entity_poly.pdbx_strand_id
1 'polypeptide(L)'
;MKELKALIKIELRSTLLMSIYFLVVNLCGLAACKIAMDKNYVNQLRYGIGWYIAQPNGEYIYPVLVGTYCFTLGGIILLVYFQFVKDKSLEVGRFLKALPYTNRQRGFVKIGMGILSYTLPFLILIGGMLLLHGSFVGQMQEIYNVFMNQEVIERIIHINELLKMFLLMYMTFIAVYLFLMLVQYVANNNLGSIIMSILTLIAPLFIVLSGSEIYSFFRRMHRLRNLIIEFLFVPGYPLTLEGGSFALDRQNQEQAHFIGYQEINHYGLKVVGLILFIGLCLIFIHLLIKHTKMEDSDKLFNHGLAKWIFIIGVTVCSGLLLADMGLLFILPLFMDEYFVMTQVLILIGALIGFVIAYKIGRIGSYKREEK
;
A
#
# COMPACT_ATOMS: atom_id res chain seq x y z
N MET A 1 3.40 -29.16 -18.90
CA MET A 1 2.17 -28.83 -18.15
C MET A 1 1.70 -29.90 -17.15
N LYS A 2 1.76 -31.21 -17.46
CA LYS A 2 1.36 -32.27 -16.50
C LYS A 2 2.13 -32.20 -15.16
N GLU A 3 3.39 -31.82 -15.21
CA GLU A 3 4.26 -31.71 -14.03
C GLU A 3 3.83 -30.61 -13.05
N LEU A 4 3.40 -29.43 -13.52
CA LEU A 4 3.02 -28.29 -12.64
C LEU A 4 1.71 -28.53 -11.88
N LYS A 5 0.90 -29.51 -12.27
CA LYS A 5 -0.43 -29.78 -11.69
C LYS A 5 -0.37 -30.13 -10.20
N ALA A 6 0.64 -30.90 -9.79
CA ALA A 6 0.80 -31.25 -8.38
C ALA A 6 1.16 -30.03 -7.54
N LEU A 7 2.00 -29.15 -8.08
CA LEU A 7 2.46 -27.93 -7.41
C LEU A 7 1.32 -26.91 -7.26
N ILE A 8 0.48 -26.78 -8.30
CA ILE A 8 -0.77 -26.01 -8.23
C ILE A 8 -1.70 -26.57 -7.15
N LYS A 9 -1.86 -27.90 -7.07
CA LYS A 9 -2.74 -28.54 -6.09
C LYS A 9 -2.33 -28.26 -4.63
N ILE A 10 -1.02 -28.15 -4.37
CA ILE A 10 -0.48 -27.84 -3.04
C ILE A 10 -0.82 -26.40 -2.65
N GLU A 11 -0.63 -25.45 -3.56
CA GLU A 11 -0.92 -24.03 -3.34
C GLU A 11 -2.43 -23.72 -3.38
N LEU A 12 -3.23 -24.56 -4.05
CA LEU A 12 -4.65 -24.33 -4.29
C LEU A 12 -5.44 -24.11 -2.99
N ARG A 13 -5.17 -24.90 -1.95
CA ARG A 13 -5.97 -24.83 -0.71
C ARG A 13 -5.82 -23.48 0.01
N SER A 14 -4.58 -22.99 0.17
CA SER A 14 -4.31 -21.68 0.77
C SER A 14 -4.82 -20.56 -0.13
N THR A 15 -4.60 -20.68 -1.44
CA THR A 15 -5.02 -19.69 -2.44
C THR A 15 -6.54 -19.55 -2.49
N LEU A 16 -7.29 -20.66 -2.44
CA LEU A 16 -8.75 -20.67 -2.50
C LEU A 16 -9.35 -20.03 -1.25
N LEU A 17 -8.85 -20.38 -0.06
CA LEU A 17 -9.31 -19.76 1.19
C LEU A 17 -9.11 -18.24 1.19
N MET A 18 -7.95 -17.79 0.70
CA MET A 18 -7.70 -16.35 0.55
C MET A 18 -8.56 -15.72 -0.54
N SER A 19 -8.83 -16.43 -1.64
CA SER A 19 -9.74 -15.93 -2.68
C SER A 19 -11.16 -15.72 -2.13
N ILE A 20 -11.65 -16.63 -1.27
CA ILE A 20 -12.92 -16.45 -0.56
C ILE A 20 -12.85 -15.22 0.35
N TYR A 21 -11.77 -15.04 1.11
CA TYR A 21 -11.58 -13.84 1.94
C TYR A 21 -11.68 -12.55 1.10
N PHE A 22 -10.93 -12.45 -0.01
CA PHE A 22 -10.97 -11.29 -0.90
C PHE A 22 -12.35 -11.08 -1.52
N LEU A 23 -13.05 -12.16 -1.88
CA LEU A 23 -14.42 -12.10 -2.37
C LEU A 23 -15.36 -11.49 -1.33
N VAL A 24 -15.29 -11.94 -0.08
CA VAL A 24 -16.11 -11.40 1.02
C VAL A 24 -15.81 -9.91 1.22
N VAL A 25 -14.53 -9.53 1.30
CA VAL A 25 -14.13 -8.11 1.45
C VAL A 25 -14.71 -7.25 0.32
N ASN A 26 -14.60 -7.71 -0.93
CA ASN A 26 -15.09 -6.97 -2.09
C ASN A 26 -16.62 -6.90 -2.15
N LEU A 27 -17.33 -7.97 -1.79
CA LEU A 27 -18.80 -7.97 -1.69
C LEU A 27 -19.29 -7.03 -0.57
N CYS A 28 -18.61 -7.02 0.58
CA CYS A 28 -18.89 -6.06 1.66
C CYS A 28 -18.64 -4.63 1.20
N GLY A 29 -17.54 -4.38 0.47
CA GLY A 29 -17.25 -3.08 -0.14
C GLY A 29 -18.34 -2.63 -1.11
N LEU A 30 -18.80 -3.52 -2.00
CA LEU A 30 -19.92 -3.25 -2.91
C LEU A 30 -21.22 -2.91 -2.17
N ALA A 31 -21.57 -3.69 -1.15
CA ALA A 31 -22.76 -3.46 -0.34
C ALA A 31 -22.69 -2.11 0.39
N ALA A 32 -21.53 -1.78 0.97
CA ALA A 32 -21.31 -0.50 1.62
C ALA A 32 -21.38 0.68 0.63
N CYS A 33 -20.81 0.54 -0.56
CA CYS A 33 -20.92 1.56 -1.62
C CYS A 33 -22.38 1.77 -2.03
N LYS A 34 -23.16 0.70 -2.20
CA LYS A 34 -24.59 0.78 -2.50
C LYS A 34 -25.35 1.54 -1.41
N ILE A 35 -25.16 1.17 -0.14
CA ILE A 35 -25.82 1.85 0.99
C ILE A 35 -25.44 3.34 1.02
N ALA A 36 -24.17 3.66 0.77
CA ALA A 36 -23.70 5.04 0.72
C ALA A 36 -24.34 5.83 -0.44
N MET A 37 -24.46 5.23 -1.62
CA MET A 37 -25.13 5.81 -2.79
C MET A 37 -26.63 6.02 -2.52
N ASP A 38 -27.34 5.03 -1.99
CA ASP A 38 -28.77 5.12 -1.67
C ASP A 38 -29.03 6.22 -0.62
N LYS A 39 -28.19 6.30 0.42
CA LYS A 39 -28.26 7.36 1.44
C LYS A 39 -28.02 8.74 0.85
N ASN A 40 -27.06 8.87 -0.08
CA ASN A 40 -26.80 10.11 -0.79
C ASN A 40 -28.02 10.54 -1.60
N TYR A 41 -28.63 9.63 -2.36
CA TYR A 41 -29.86 9.89 -3.11
C TYR A 41 -31.01 10.36 -2.21
N VAL A 42 -31.28 9.68 -1.10
CA VAL A 42 -32.31 10.09 -0.14
C VAL A 42 -32.01 11.46 0.48
N ASN A 43 -30.76 11.74 0.83
CA ASN A 43 -30.36 13.03 1.38
C ASN A 43 -30.58 14.16 0.37
N GLN A 44 -30.29 13.93 -0.91
CA GLN A 44 -30.55 14.91 -1.96
C GLN A 44 -32.04 15.20 -2.12
N LEU A 45 -32.90 14.18 -2.06
CA LEU A 45 -34.36 14.37 -2.08
C LEU A 45 -34.86 15.13 -0.85
N ARG A 46 -34.26 14.92 0.33
CA ARG A 46 -34.71 15.54 1.60
C ARG A 46 -34.23 16.97 1.81
N TYR A 47 -32.99 17.28 1.46
CA TYR A 47 -32.35 18.55 1.79
C TYR A 47 -32.12 19.46 0.57
N GLY A 48 -32.40 18.96 -0.65
CA GLY A 48 -32.14 19.68 -1.89
C GLY A 48 -30.64 19.88 -2.16
N ILE A 49 -30.33 20.68 -3.18
CA ILE A 49 -28.98 20.82 -3.74
C ILE A 49 -28.03 21.67 -2.90
N GLY A 50 -28.55 22.51 -2.00
CA GLY A 50 -27.71 23.29 -1.08
C GLY A 50 -26.77 22.40 -0.27
N TRP A 51 -27.17 21.13 -0.06
CA TRP A 51 -26.34 20.11 0.57
C TRP A 51 -25.28 19.51 -0.36
N TYR A 52 -25.54 19.42 -1.67
CA TYR A 52 -24.60 18.93 -2.69
C TYR A 52 -23.46 19.92 -2.97
N ILE A 53 -23.75 21.23 -2.98
CA ILE A 53 -22.71 22.27 -3.11
C ILE A 53 -21.74 22.24 -1.91
N ALA A 54 -22.22 21.78 -0.75
CA ALA A 54 -21.40 21.65 0.46
C ALA A 54 -20.59 20.34 0.52
N GLN A 55 -20.90 19.33 -0.30
CA GLN A 55 -20.24 18.04 -0.28
C GLN A 55 -19.96 17.53 -1.69
N PRO A 56 -18.74 17.79 -2.21
CA PRO A 56 -18.39 17.37 -3.55
C PRO A 56 -18.49 15.85 -3.67
N ASN A 57 -19.06 15.42 -4.80
CA ASN A 57 -19.13 14.03 -5.22
C ASN A 57 -17.81 13.29 -4.97
N GLY A 58 -17.90 12.12 -4.34
CA GLY A 58 -16.75 11.30 -3.98
C GLY A 58 -16.58 11.14 -2.47
N GLU A 59 -17.04 12.09 -1.65
CA GLU A 59 -16.91 12.02 -0.18
C GLU A 59 -17.55 10.77 0.46
N TYR A 60 -18.52 10.14 -0.21
CA TYR A 60 -19.20 8.94 0.31
C TYR A 60 -18.65 7.62 -0.21
N ILE A 61 -18.23 7.57 -1.48
CA ILE A 61 -17.73 6.35 -2.12
C ILE A 61 -16.25 6.17 -1.78
N TYR A 62 -15.50 7.26 -1.74
CA TYR A 62 -14.07 7.24 -1.50
C TYR A 62 -13.70 6.61 -0.15
N PRO A 63 -14.29 6.98 1.00
CA PRO A 63 -13.97 6.33 2.28
C PRO A 63 -14.27 4.83 2.30
N VAL A 64 -15.33 4.39 1.61
CA VAL A 64 -15.67 2.96 1.49
C VAL A 64 -14.63 2.23 0.63
N LEU A 65 -14.19 2.85 -0.48
CA LEU A 65 -13.11 2.32 -1.31
C LEU A 65 -11.78 2.27 -0.57
N VAL A 66 -11.44 3.29 0.23
CA VAL A 66 -10.27 3.29 1.11
C VAL A 66 -10.36 2.16 2.15
N GLY A 67 -11.53 1.97 2.76
CA GLY A 67 -11.77 0.86 3.68
C GLY A 67 -11.51 -0.49 3.02
N THR A 68 -12.11 -0.71 1.84
CA THR A 68 -11.96 -1.95 1.06
C THR A 68 -10.49 -2.16 0.68
N TYR A 69 -9.82 -1.12 0.21
CA TYR A 69 -8.39 -1.11 -0.10
C TYR A 69 -7.53 -1.56 1.09
N CYS A 70 -7.74 -0.98 2.28
CA CYS A 70 -7.02 -1.33 3.50
C CYS A 70 -7.24 -2.79 3.91
N PHE A 71 -8.48 -3.29 3.84
CA PHE A 71 -8.77 -4.71 4.12
C PHE A 71 -8.13 -5.64 3.09
N THR A 72 -8.11 -5.28 1.80
CA THR A 72 -7.42 -6.05 0.77
C THR A 72 -5.91 -6.08 1.02
N LEU A 73 -5.27 -4.96 1.38
CA LEU A 73 -3.85 -4.94 1.75
C LEU A 73 -3.57 -5.85 2.96
N GLY A 74 -4.41 -5.81 3.99
CA GLY A 74 -4.33 -6.74 5.13
C GLY A 74 -4.44 -8.20 4.70
N GLY A 75 -5.37 -8.50 3.77
CA GLY A 75 -5.50 -9.81 3.16
C GLY A 75 -4.26 -10.26 2.38
N ILE A 76 -3.60 -9.36 1.66
CA ILE A 76 -2.36 -9.66 0.92
C ILE A 76 -1.23 -10.06 1.88
N ILE A 77 -1.09 -9.37 3.02
CA ILE A 77 -0.12 -9.73 4.08
C ILE A 77 -0.40 -11.16 4.58
N LEU A 78 -1.67 -11.46 4.84
CA LEU A 78 -2.10 -12.77 5.35
C LEU A 78 -1.97 -13.89 4.31
N LEU A 79 -2.18 -13.58 3.03
CA LEU A 79 -1.92 -14.48 1.90
C LEU A 79 -0.43 -14.88 1.86
N VAL A 80 0.46 -13.89 1.88
CA VAL A 80 1.91 -14.15 1.85
C VAL A 80 2.34 -14.95 3.07
N TYR A 81 1.80 -14.66 4.25
CA TYR A 81 2.03 -15.46 5.45
C TYR A 81 1.70 -16.95 5.20
N PHE A 82 0.47 -17.25 4.78
CA PHE A 82 0.03 -18.63 4.58
C PHE A 82 0.79 -19.36 3.47
N GLN A 83 1.22 -18.64 2.42
CA GLN A 83 2.06 -19.22 1.37
C GLN A 83 3.43 -19.64 1.90
N PHE A 84 4.01 -18.93 2.87
CA PHE A 84 5.36 -19.22 3.37
C PHE A 84 5.41 -20.02 4.68
N VAL A 85 4.31 -20.10 5.45
CA VAL A 85 4.25 -20.93 6.68
C VAL A 85 4.65 -22.37 6.38
N LYS A 86 4.14 -22.94 5.28
CA LYS A 86 4.40 -24.33 4.90
C LYS A 86 5.78 -24.52 4.27
N ASP A 87 6.29 -23.52 3.57
CA ASP A 87 7.58 -23.59 2.89
C ASP A 87 8.75 -23.53 3.88
N LYS A 88 8.56 -22.82 4.99
CA LYS A 88 9.56 -22.60 6.04
C LYS A 88 9.49 -23.65 7.15
N SER A 89 8.57 -24.61 7.09
CA SER A 89 8.57 -25.76 8.00
C SER A 89 9.57 -26.83 7.51
N LEU A 90 10.38 -27.37 8.43
CA LEU A 90 11.47 -28.29 8.11
C LEU A 90 11.01 -29.55 7.37
N GLU A 91 9.88 -30.14 7.77
CA GLU A 91 9.37 -31.39 7.19
C GLU A 91 8.80 -31.19 5.78
N VAL A 92 7.96 -30.16 5.59
CA VAL A 92 7.31 -29.87 4.31
C VAL A 92 8.29 -29.26 3.31
N GLY A 93 9.25 -28.46 3.78
CA GLY A 93 10.36 -27.94 2.96
C GLY A 93 11.18 -29.07 2.34
N ARG A 94 11.65 -30.02 3.16
CA ARG A 94 12.42 -31.19 2.71
C ARG A 94 11.63 -32.06 1.73
N PHE A 95 10.33 -32.28 2.00
CA PHE A 95 9.45 -32.99 1.09
C PHE A 95 9.34 -32.27 -0.27
N LEU A 96 9.16 -30.94 -0.27
CA LEU A 96 9.01 -30.16 -1.49
C LEU A 96 10.30 -30.07 -2.31
N LYS A 97 11.48 -30.23 -1.68
CA LYS A 97 12.78 -30.35 -2.38
C LYS A 97 13.01 -31.73 -2.98
N ALA A 98 12.42 -32.78 -2.41
CA ALA A 98 12.53 -34.14 -2.93
C ALA A 98 11.71 -34.31 -4.24
N LEU A 99 10.81 -33.38 -4.53
CA LEU A 99 10.06 -33.38 -5.77
C LEU A 99 10.94 -32.93 -6.96
N PRO A 100 10.69 -33.45 -8.18
CA PRO A 100 11.47 -33.14 -9.38
C PRO A 100 11.10 -31.78 -9.98
N TYR A 101 11.03 -30.72 -9.15
CA TYR A 101 10.71 -29.36 -9.56
C TYR A 101 11.86 -28.41 -9.27
N THR A 102 12.06 -27.45 -10.17
CA THR A 102 13.01 -26.36 -9.90
C THR A 102 12.40 -25.35 -8.91
N ASN A 103 13.22 -24.79 -8.01
CA ASN A 103 12.78 -23.68 -7.13
C ASN A 103 12.17 -22.51 -7.91
N ARG A 104 12.65 -22.30 -9.14
CA ARG A 104 12.12 -21.32 -10.09
C ARG A 104 10.66 -21.61 -10.43
N GLN A 105 10.35 -22.82 -10.90
CA GLN A 105 8.97 -23.21 -11.22
C GLN A 105 8.05 -23.08 -10.00
N ARG A 106 8.52 -23.49 -8.82
CA ARG A 106 7.76 -23.37 -7.57
C ARG A 106 7.43 -21.91 -7.23
N GLY A 107 8.43 -21.02 -7.30
CA GLY A 107 8.25 -19.59 -7.06
C GLY A 107 7.27 -18.94 -8.04
N PHE A 108 7.38 -19.25 -9.34
CA PHE A 108 6.46 -18.70 -10.34
C PHE A 108 5.01 -19.17 -10.15
N VAL A 109 4.79 -20.44 -9.85
CA VAL A 109 3.44 -20.95 -9.57
C VAL A 109 2.85 -20.26 -8.35
N LYS A 110 3.64 -20.08 -7.29
CA LYS A 110 3.19 -19.38 -6.08
C LYS A 110 2.82 -17.93 -6.35
N ILE A 111 3.68 -17.20 -7.06
CA ILE A 111 3.42 -15.81 -7.47
C ILE A 111 2.14 -15.74 -8.29
N GLY A 112 2.01 -16.57 -9.34
CA GLY A 112 0.84 -16.59 -10.21
C GLY A 112 -0.45 -16.95 -9.47
N MET A 113 -0.44 -18.00 -8.64
CA MET A 113 -1.59 -18.39 -7.84
C MET A 113 -2.01 -17.30 -6.85
N GLY A 114 -1.03 -16.66 -6.19
CA GLY A 114 -1.33 -15.54 -5.29
C GLY A 114 -1.93 -14.34 -6.02
N ILE A 115 -1.39 -13.94 -7.18
CA ILE A 115 -1.97 -12.87 -8.01
C ILE A 115 -3.41 -13.21 -8.41
N LEU A 116 -3.66 -14.43 -8.87
CA LEU A 116 -5.00 -14.88 -9.26
C LEU A 116 -5.99 -14.85 -8.09
N SER A 117 -5.53 -15.12 -6.87
CA SER A 117 -6.38 -15.21 -5.68
C SER A 117 -7.15 -13.93 -5.37
N TYR A 118 -6.53 -12.76 -5.55
CA TYR A 118 -7.17 -11.46 -5.36
C TYR A 118 -7.64 -10.83 -6.67
N THR A 119 -7.05 -11.19 -7.83
CA THR A 119 -7.46 -10.64 -9.13
C THR A 119 -8.89 -11.02 -9.49
N LEU A 120 -9.29 -12.29 -9.33
CA LEU A 120 -10.65 -12.73 -9.67
C LEU A 120 -11.71 -12.02 -8.80
N PRO A 121 -11.59 -11.99 -7.47
CA PRO A 121 -12.46 -11.16 -6.63
C PRO A 121 -12.44 -9.68 -6.99
N PHE A 122 -11.29 -9.11 -7.36
CA PHE A 122 -11.18 -7.69 -7.67
C PHE A 122 -11.89 -7.34 -8.99
N LEU A 123 -11.89 -8.23 -9.98
CA LEU A 123 -12.69 -8.06 -11.20
C LEU A 123 -14.20 -8.04 -10.89
N ILE A 124 -14.65 -8.83 -9.92
CA ILE A 124 -16.04 -8.78 -9.44
C ILE A 124 -16.36 -7.43 -8.80
N LEU A 125 -15.43 -6.87 -8.01
CA LEU A 125 -15.56 -5.51 -7.46
C LEU A 125 -15.70 -4.46 -8.56
N ILE A 126 -14.82 -4.50 -9.58
CA ILE A 126 -14.88 -3.57 -10.72
C ILE A 126 -16.24 -3.69 -11.42
N GLY A 127 -16.62 -4.91 -11.82
CA GLY A 127 -17.88 -5.14 -12.52
C GLY A 127 -19.10 -4.68 -11.70
N GLY A 128 -19.13 -5.01 -10.42
CA GLY A 128 -20.19 -4.58 -9.50
C GLY A 128 -20.25 -3.06 -9.32
N MET A 129 -19.10 -2.39 -9.19
CA MET A 129 -19.03 -0.93 -9.04
C MET A 129 -19.43 -0.21 -10.32
N LEU A 130 -19.09 -0.75 -11.50
CA LEU A 130 -19.54 -0.20 -12.78
C LEU A 130 -21.06 -0.29 -12.94
N LEU A 131 -21.67 -1.41 -12.54
CA LEU A 131 -23.13 -1.57 -12.54
C LEU A 131 -23.81 -0.62 -11.55
N LEU A 132 -23.29 -0.51 -10.32
CA LEU A 132 -23.79 0.42 -9.31
C LEU A 132 -23.67 1.87 -9.78
N HIS A 133 -22.53 2.23 -10.37
CA HIS A 133 -22.31 3.55 -10.92
C HIS A 133 -23.31 3.88 -12.03
N GLY A 134 -23.54 2.97 -12.98
CA GLY A 134 -24.54 3.15 -14.03
C GLY A 134 -25.96 3.34 -13.49
N SER A 135 -26.36 2.53 -12.50
CA SER A 135 -27.66 2.68 -11.83
C SER A 135 -27.79 4.02 -11.10
N PHE A 136 -26.74 4.45 -10.42
CA PHE A 136 -26.73 5.70 -9.66
C PHE A 136 -26.75 6.92 -10.57
N VAL A 137 -25.98 6.91 -11.66
CA VAL A 137 -26.01 7.95 -12.70
C VAL A 137 -27.43 8.09 -13.25
N GLY A 138 -28.10 6.97 -13.59
CA GLY A 138 -29.47 6.99 -14.10
C GLY A 138 -30.47 7.63 -13.14
N GLN A 139 -30.41 7.26 -11.85
CA GLN A 139 -31.26 7.86 -10.81
C GLN A 139 -30.99 9.37 -10.63
N MET A 140 -29.73 9.75 -10.70
CA MET A 140 -29.33 11.13 -10.50
C MET A 140 -29.57 12.01 -11.73
N GLN A 141 -29.60 11.44 -12.93
CA GLN A 141 -29.86 12.17 -14.17
C GLN A 141 -31.26 12.83 -14.16
N GLU A 142 -32.26 12.19 -13.56
CA GLU A 142 -33.59 12.78 -13.38
C GLU A 142 -33.54 14.05 -12.52
N ILE A 143 -32.71 14.06 -11.49
CA ILE A 143 -32.46 15.23 -10.64
C ILE A 143 -31.69 16.28 -11.47
N TYR A 144 -30.64 15.88 -12.17
CA TYR A 144 -29.73 16.81 -12.85
C TYR A 144 -30.27 17.47 -14.12
N ASN A 145 -31.17 16.83 -14.86
CA ASN A 145 -31.79 17.40 -16.06
C ASN A 145 -32.59 18.69 -15.76
N VAL A 146 -32.93 18.94 -14.50
CA VAL A 146 -33.67 20.13 -14.05
C VAL A 146 -32.73 21.30 -13.71
N PHE A 147 -31.41 21.09 -13.68
CA PHE A 147 -30.43 22.09 -13.23
C PHE A 147 -29.56 22.68 -14.35
N MET A 148 -29.30 23.99 -14.27
CA MET A 148 -28.60 24.80 -15.28
C MET A 148 -27.11 24.49 -15.50
N ASN A 149 -26.52 23.47 -14.87
CA ASN A 149 -25.07 23.17 -14.95
C ASN A 149 -24.77 21.69 -15.20
N GLN A 150 -25.44 21.12 -16.20
CA GLN A 150 -25.29 19.72 -16.60
C GLN A 150 -23.83 19.36 -16.96
N GLU A 151 -23.10 20.25 -17.64
CA GLU A 151 -21.71 20.01 -18.07
C GLU A 151 -20.72 19.84 -16.90
N VAL A 152 -20.93 20.54 -15.78
CA VAL A 152 -20.08 20.44 -14.58
C VAL A 152 -20.33 19.12 -13.87
N ILE A 153 -21.57 18.65 -13.84
CA ILE A 153 -21.98 17.42 -13.16
C ILE A 153 -21.54 16.18 -13.96
N GLU A 154 -21.63 16.23 -15.29
CA GLU A 154 -21.11 15.19 -16.18
C GLU A 154 -19.59 14.99 -16.02
N ARG A 155 -18.83 16.07 -15.74
CA ARG A 155 -17.39 15.97 -15.43
C ARG A 155 -17.11 15.33 -14.07
N ILE A 156 -17.95 15.59 -13.09
CA ILE A 156 -17.74 15.13 -11.71
C ILE A 156 -18.10 13.64 -11.54
N ILE A 157 -19.00 13.09 -12.37
CA ILE A 157 -19.42 11.67 -12.34
C ILE A 157 -18.74 10.89 -13.48
N HIS A 158 -17.46 11.16 -13.74
CA HIS A 158 -16.75 10.45 -14.79
C HIS A 158 -16.31 9.04 -14.37
N ILE A 159 -16.85 8.04 -15.06
CA ILE A 159 -16.39 6.63 -15.02
C ILE A 159 -14.87 6.50 -15.19
N ASN A 160 -14.24 7.42 -15.93
CA ASN A 160 -12.81 7.44 -16.17
C ASN A 160 -11.99 7.57 -14.88
N GLU A 161 -12.39 8.43 -13.93
CA GLU A 161 -11.67 8.58 -12.65
C GLU A 161 -11.81 7.33 -11.78
N LEU A 162 -12.99 6.71 -11.78
CA LEU A 162 -13.22 5.44 -11.09
C LEU A 162 -12.33 4.32 -11.67
N LEU A 163 -12.21 4.23 -12.99
CA LEU A 163 -11.33 3.27 -13.66
C LEU A 163 -9.85 3.52 -13.37
N LYS A 164 -9.41 4.79 -13.38
CA LYS A 164 -8.05 5.18 -12.99
C LYS A 164 -7.75 4.75 -11.56
N MET A 165 -8.68 4.97 -10.63
CA MET A 165 -8.55 4.55 -9.23
C MET A 165 -8.41 3.03 -9.10
N PHE A 166 -9.27 2.25 -9.78
CA PHE A 166 -9.17 0.78 -9.77
C PHE A 166 -7.86 0.27 -10.36
N LEU A 167 -7.37 0.88 -11.45
CA LEU A 167 -6.09 0.49 -12.03
C LEU A 167 -4.94 0.74 -11.03
N LEU A 168 -4.90 1.93 -10.40
CA LEU A 168 -3.88 2.24 -9.40
C LEU A 168 -3.96 1.32 -8.18
N MET A 169 -5.17 1.03 -7.67
CA MET A 169 -5.36 0.09 -6.56
C MET A 169 -4.82 -1.30 -6.92
N TYR A 170 -5.16 -1.82 -8.10
CA TYR A 170 -4.72 -3.13 -8.56
C TYR A 170 -3.20 -3.23 -8.74
N MET A 171 -2.62 -2.22 -9.41
CA MET A 171 -1.16 -2.14 -9.59
C MET A 171 -0.45 -2.05 -8.24
N THR A 172 -1.02 -1.33 -7.27
CA THR A 172 -0.48 -1.24 -5.91
C THR A 172 -0.58 -2.58 -5.18
N PHE A 173 -1.68 -3.32 -5.32
CA PHE A 173 -1.80 -4.67 -4.77
C PHE A 173 -0.72 -5.61 -5.31
N ILE A 174 -0.46 -5.58 -6.62
CA ILE A 174 0.62 -6.36 -7.24
C ILE A 174 1.98 -5.92 -6.69
N ALA A 175 2.25 -4.62 -6.64
CA ALA A 175 3.51 -4.07 -6.13
C ALA A 175 3.77 -4.49 -4.68
N VAL A 176 2.80 -4.32 -3.79
CA VAL A 176 2.91 -4.69 -2.37
C VAL A 176 3.04 -6.21 -2.21
N TYR A 177 2.26 -7.00 -2.94
CA TYR A 177 2.36 -8.46 -2.93
C TYR A 177 3.76 -8.93 -3.36
N LEU A 178 4.27 -8.45 -4.49
CA LEU A 178 5.59 -8.82 -4.98
C LEU A 178 6.70 -8.34 -4.05
N PHE A 179 6.57 -7.17 -3.45
CA PHE A 179 7.53 -6.71 -2.45
C PHE A 179 7.57 -7.61 -1.21
N LEU A 180 6.40 -7.99 -0.69
CA LEU A 180 6.30 -8.95 0.43
C LEU A 180 6.92 -10.30 0.06
N MET A 181 6.65 -10.81 -1.14
CA MET A 181 7.28 -12.02 -1.68
C MET A 181 8.80 -11.88 -1.72
N LEU A 182 9.31 -10.76 -2.24
CA LEU A 182 10.74 -10.49 -2.33
C LEU A 182 11.43 -10.58 -0.96
N VAL A 183 10.89 -9.90 0.06
CA VAL A 183 11.46 -9.91 1.40
C VAL A 183 11.36 -11.31 2.04
N GLN A 184 10.30 -12.08 1.74
CA GLN A 184 10.19 -13.47 2.17
C GLN A 184 11.29 -14.38 1.60
N TYR A 185 11.76 -14.11 0.37
CA TYR A 185 12.92 -14.81 -0.20
C TYR A 185 14.24 -14.35 0.43
N VAL A 186 14.34 -13.10 0.90
CA VAL A 186 15.55 -12.54 1.52
C VAL A 186 15.74 -12.99 2.98
N ALA A 187 14.65 -13.05 3.76
CA ALA A 187 14.68 -13.33 5.19
C ALA A 187 14.05 -14.69 5.52
N ASN A 188 14.74 -15.51 6.33
CA ASN A 188 14.35 -16.90 6.57
C ASN A 188 13.20 -17.06 7.58
N ASN A 189 13.05 -16.17 8.56
CA ASN A 189 11.92 -16.22 9.50
C ASN A 189 10.63 -15.70 8.83
N ASN A 190 9.53 -16.46 8.85
CA ASN A 190 8.28 -16.08 8.19
C ASN A 190 7.58 -14.88 8.82
N LEU A 191 7.51 -14.81 10.15
CA LEU A 191 6.83 -13.71 10.83
C LEU A 191 7.74 -12.47 10.84
N GLY A 192 9.04 -12.67 11.09
CA GLY A 192 10.04 -11.61 11.03
C GLY A 192 10.11 -10.93 9.66
N SER A 193 10.09 -11.69 8.56
CA SER A 193 10.11 -11.13 7.20
C SER A 193 8.88 -10.29 6.88
N ILE A 194 7.69 -10.64 7.39
CA ILE A 194 6.47 -9.83 7.19
C ILE A 194 6.60 -8.49 7.91
N ILE A 195 6.96 -8.51 9.19
CA ILE A 195 7.14 -7.28 9.98
C ILE A 195 8.18 -6.39 9.30
N MET A 196 9.31 -6.98 8.91
CA MET A 196 10.36 -6.30 8.16
C MET A 196 9.86 -5.66 6.87
N SER A 197 9.03 -6.38 6.11
CA SER A 197 8.47 -5.86 4.86
C SER A 197 7.58 -4.64 5.09
N ILE A 198 6.68 -4.74 6.06
CA ILE A 198 5.75 -3.65 6.41
C ILE A 198 6.53 -2.41 6.85
N LEU A 199 7.49 -2.60 7.77
CA LEU A 199 8.34 -1.50 8.24
C LEU A 199 9.16 -0.90 7.09
N THR A 200 9.66 -1.71 6.15
CA THR A 200 10.41 -1.21 5.00
C THR A 200 9.53 -0.44 4.01
N LEU A 201 8.27 -0.84 3.82
CA LEU A 201 7.31 -0.10 2.98
C LEU A 201 6.94 1.26 3.58
N ILE A 202 6.89 1.36 4.91
CA ILE A 202 6.51 2.60 5.62
C ILE A 202 7.74 3.51 5.87
N ALA A 203 8.95 2.94 5.95
CA ALA A 203 10.17 3.68 6.28
C ALA A 203 10.43 4.92 5.40
N PRO A 204 10.26 4.90 4.06
CA PRO A 204 10.44 6.11 3.24
C PRO A 204 9.51 7.25 3.65
N LEU A 205 8.23 6.95 3.92
CA LEU A 205 7.26 7.93 4.40
C LEU A 205 7.70 8.52 5.75
N PHE A 206 8.08 7.65 6.68
CA PHE A 206 8.55 8.06 8.00
C PHE A 206 9.77 8.98 7.92
N ILE A 207 10.78 8.63 7.11
CA ILE A 207 12.00 9.44 6.96
C ILE A 207 11.69 10.84 6.44
N VAL A 208 10.80 10.96 5.45
CA VAL A 208 10.40 12.25 4.87
C VAL A 208 9.61 13.09 5.86
N LEU A 209 8.63 12.49 6.55
CA LEU A 209 7.80 13.19 7.53
C LEU A 209 8.65 13.70 8.70
N SER A 210 9.42 12.81 9.34
CA SER A 210 10.28 13.14 10.48
C SER A 210 11.33 14.19 10.08
N GLY A 211 12.00 14.00 8.93
CA GLY A 211 12.97 14.97 8.42
C GLY A 211 12.35 16.34 8.12
N SER A 212 11.09 16.37 7.66
CA SER A 212 10.38 17.62 7.39
C SER A 212 10.01 18.39 8.66
N GLU A 213 9.62 17.70 9.73
CA GLU A 213 9.31 18.31 11.02
C GLU A 213 10.58 18.81 11.71
N ILE A 214 11.62 17.98 11.79
CA ILE A 214 12.89 18.31 12.48
C ILE A 214 13.57 19.53 11.85
N TYR A 215 13.69 19.58 10.52
CA TYR A 215 14.51 20.59 9.87
C TYR A 215 13.72 21.80 9.39
N SER A 216 12.39 21.78 9.42
CA SER A 216 11.48 22.80 8.84
C SER A 216 11.75 23.17 7.36
N PHE A 217 12.78 22.59 6.73
CA PHE A 217 13.27 22.88 5.39
C PHE A 217 12.20 22.61 4.33
N PHE A 218 11.36 21.61 4.57
CA PHE A 218 10.23 21.25 3.71
C PHE A 218 8.94 22.04 3.96
N ARG A 219 8.80 22.79 5.07
CA ARG A 219 7.62 23.68 5.28
C ARG A 219 7.56 24.80 4.24
N ARG A 220 8.72 25.32 3.80
CA ARG A 220 8.80 26.33 2.72
C ARG A 220 8.52 25.75 1.33
N MET A 221 8.72 24.45 1.12
CA MET A 221 8.46 23.74 -0.14
C MET A 221 7.34 22.73 0.00
N HIS A 222 6.18 23.17 0.49
CA HIS A 222 5.02 22.31 0.76
C HIS A 222 4.61 21.47 -0.47
N ARG A 223 4.75 22.00 -1.69
CA ARG A 223 4.52 21.25 -2.94
C ARG A 223 5.52 20.12 -3.16
N LEU A 224 6.82 20.38 -2.95
CA LEU A 224 7.88 19.39 -3.15
C LEU A 224 7.79 18.27 -2.09
N ARG A 225 7.43 18.63 -0.85
CA ARG A 225 7.17 17.68 0.24
C ARG A 225 6.02 16.74 -0.11
N ASN A 226 4.88 17.28 -0.52
CA ASN A 226 3.71 16.47 -0.88
C ASN A 226 4.03 15.56 -2.07
N LEU A 227 4.74 16.07 -3.08
CA LEU A 227 5.18 15.27 -4.22
C LEU A 227 6.10 14.10 -3.76
N ILE A 228 7.09 14.37 -2.91
CA ILE A 228 7.98 13.33 -2.38
C ILE A 228 7.23 12.29 -1.55
N ILE A 229 6.29 12.72 -0.69
CA ILE A 229 5.43 11.82 0.10
C ILE A 229 4.59 10.92 -0.82
N GLU A 230 3.97 11.53 -1.84
CA GLU A 230 3.15 10.84 -2.83
C GLU A 230 3.95 9.83 -3.65
N PHE A 231 5.24 10.06 -3.91
CA PHE A 231 6.10 9.17 -4.70
C PHE A 231 6.90 8.14 -3.87
N LEU A 232 7.01 8.32 -2.56
CA LEU A 232 7.76 7.38 -1.72
C LEU A 232 6.88 6.40 -0.96
N PHE A 233 5.60 6.73 -0.76
CA PHE A 233 4.65 5.83 -0.11
C PHE A 233 3.80 5.09 -1.14
N VAL A 234 4.38 4.03 -1.73
CA VAL A 234 3.71 3.16 -2.73
C VAL A 234 2.30 2.73 -2.30
N PRO A 235 2.05 2.29 -1.04
CA PRO A 235 0.70 1.95 -0.59
C PRO A 235 -0.30 3.12 -0.55
N GLY A 236 0.15 4.37 -0.61
CA GLY A 236 -0.71 5.56 -0.62
C GLY A 236 -0.98 6.14 -2.01
N TYR A 237 -0.36 5.62 -3.07
CA TYR A 237 -0.56 6.11 -4.45
C TYR A 237 -2.04 6.20 -4.87
N PRO A 238 -2.91 5.19 -4.62
CA PRO A 238 -4.32 5.29 -4.98
C PRO A 238 -5.13 6.19 -4.03
N LEU A 239 -4.53 6.65 -2.92
CA LEU A 239 -5.19 7.41 -1.86
C LEU A 239 -4.88 8.92 -1.90
N THR A 240 -4.15 9.38 -2.91
CA THR A 240 -3.69 10.75 -3.03
C THR A 240 -4.51 11.45 -4.10
N LEU A 241 -5.59 12.08 -3.65
CA LEU A 241 -6.51 12.89 -4.45
C LEU A 241 -6.22 14.38 -4.20
N GLU A 242 -6.21 15.17 -5.26
CA GLU A 242 -6.19 16.63 -5.14
C GLU A 242 -7.60 17.19 -5.30
N GLY A 243 -7.94 18.14 -4.44
CA GLY A 243 -9.17 18.91 -4.53
C GLY A 243 -9.02 20.02 -5.55
N GLY A 244 -9.79 19.96 -6.64
CA GLY A 244 -10.04 21.09 -7.52
C GLY A 244 -11.33 21.81 -7.15
N SER A 245 -11.53 23.01 -7.67
CA SER A 245 -12.78 23.74 -7.49
C SER A 245 -13.16 24.47 -8.77
N PHE A 246 -14.42 24.36 -9.18
CA PHE A 246 -15.02 25.19 -10.24
C PHE A 246 -15.83 26.32 -9.60
N ALA A 247 -15.69 27.53 -10.13
CA ALA A 247 -16.61 28.63 -9.81
C ALA A 247 -17.82 28.53 -10.74
N LEU A 248 -19.03 28.49 -10.17
CA LEU A 248 -20.27 28.68 -10.93
C LEU A 248 -20.34 30.15 -11.40
N ASP A 249 -20.82 30.38 -12.62
CA ASP A 249 -20.62 31.61 -13.38
C ASP A 249 -21.01 32.92 -12.65
N ARG A 250 -20.20 33.94 -12.93
CA ARG A 250 -20.15 35.28 -12.32
C ARG A 250 -21.08 36.23 -13.06
N GLN A 251 -22.20 36.60 -12.44
CA GLN A 251 -22.74 37.95 -12.63
C GLN A 251 -22.44 38.90 -11.47
N ASN A 252 -22.09 38.39 -10.28
CA ASN A 252 -21.58 39.20 -9.17
C ASN A 252 -20.50 38.43 -8.42
N GLN A 253 -19.27 38.95 -8.39
CA GLN A 253 -18.09 38.30 -7.79
C GLN A 253 -18.20 38.06 -6.27
N GLU A 254 -19.19 38.65 -5.60
CA GLU A 254 -19.35 38.58 -4.14
C GLU A 254 -20.06 37.30 -3.64
N GLN A 255 -20.68 36.51 -4.53
CA GLN A 255 -21.39 35.27 -4.17
C GLN A 255 -21.04 34.09 -5.08
N ALA A 256 -19.77 33.94 -5.46
CA ALA A 256 -19.33 32.78 -6.22
C ALA A 256 -19.44 31.51 -5.36
N HIS A 257 -20.38 30.62 -5.69
CA HIS A 257 -20.44 29.28 -5.14
C HIS A 257 -19.40 28.41 -5.85
N PHE A 258 -18.47 27.83 -5.09
CA PHE A 258 -17.47 26.91 -5.58
C PHE A 258 -17.95 25.47 -5.44
N ILE A 259 -17.90 24.70 -6.53
CA ILE A 259 -18.09 23.25 -6.48
C ILE A 259 -16.71 22.60 -6.45
N GLY A 260 -16.41 21.88 -5.38
CA GLY A 260 -15.21 21.06 -5.28
C GLY A 260 -15.30 19.80 -6.17
N TYR A 261 -14.16 19.29 -6.62
CA TYR A 261 -14.06 17.96 -7.22
C TYR A 261 -12.74 17.33 -6.81
N GLN A 262 -12.65 16.01 -6.87
CA GLN A 262 -11.41 15.28 -6.57
C GLN A 262 -10.89 14.62 -7.84
N GLU A 263 -9.63 14.86 -8.16
CA GLU A 263 -8.94 14.24 -9.31
C GLU A 263 -7.65 13.54 -8.86
N ILE A 264 -7.28 12.48 -9.58
CA ILE A 264 -6.02 11.77 -9.34
C ILE A 264 -4.89 12.53 -10.02
N ASN A 265 -4.14 13.28 -9.21
CA ASN A 265 -2.97 14.00 -9.71
C ASN A 265 -1.84 13.08 -10.16
N HIS A 266 -1.14 13.50 -11.21
CA HIS A 266 0.03 12.83 -11.77
C HIS A 266 -0.17 11.33 -12.08
N TYR A 267 -1.40 10.94 -12.49
CA TYR A 267 -1.76 9.55 -12.77
C TYR A 267 -0.72 8.80 -13.64
N GLY A 268 -0.28 9.41 -14.74
CA GLY A 268 0.72 8.79 -15.64
C GLY A 268 2.04 8.48 -14.94
N LEU A 269 2.55 9.40 -14.11
CA LEU A 269 3.78 9.18 -13.34
C LEU A 269 3.60 8.10 -12.28
N LYS A 270 2.45 8.06 -11.59
CA LYS A 270 2.12 7.02 -10.61
C LYS A 270 2.10 5.63 -11.26
N VAL A 271 1.50 5.51 -12.45
CA VAL A 271 1.48 4.26 -13.23
C VAL A 271 2.90 3.84 -13.65
N VAL A 272 3.69 4.76 -14.21
CA VAL A 272 5.07 4.46 -14.62
C VAL A 272 5.92 4.02 -13.42
N GLY A 273 5.81 4.72 -12.29
CA GLY A 273 6.50 4.38 -11.05
C GLY A 273 6.14 2.97 -10.55
N LEU A 274 4.85 2.61 -10.56
CA LEU A 274 4.39 1.27 -10.18
C LEU A 274 4.90 0.19 -11.13
N ILE A 275 4.89 0.43 -12.45
CA ILE A 275 5.42 -0.53 -13.43
C ILE A 275 6.91 -0.78 -13.19
N LEU A 276 7.70 0.28 -12.99
CA LEU A 276 9.13 0.17 -12.69
C LEU A 276 9.36 -0.60 -11.38
N PHE A 277 8.60 -0.30 -10.33
CA PHE A 277 8.72 -0.98 -9.05
C PHE A 277 8.36 -2.47 -9.14
N ILE A 278 7.26 -2.81 -9.81
CA ILE A 278 6.85 -4.19 -10.09
C ILE A 278 7.95 -4.93 -10.87
N GLY A 279 8.49 -4.30 -11.92
CA GLY A 279 9.57 -4.86 -12.72
C GLY A 279 10.82 -5.15 -11.89
N LEU A 280 11.23 -4.21 -11.04
CA LEU A 280 12.35 -4.38 -10.12
C LEU A 280 12.11 -5.55 -9.16
N CYS A 281 10.93 -5.62 -8.52
CA CYS A 281 10.58 -6.73 -7.64
C CYS A 281 10.68 -8.09 -8.36
N LEU A 282 10.13 -8.21 -9.58
CA LEU A 282 10.20 -9.45 -10.36
C LEU A 282 11.64 -9.83 -10.72
N ILE A 283 12.48 -8.87 -11.12
CA ILE A 283 13.90 -9.10 -11.42
C ILE A 283 14.63 -9.62 -10.18
N PHE A 284 14.48 -8.95 -9.04
CA PHE A 284 15.15 -9.37 -7.81
C PHE A 284 14.64 -10.71 -7.29
N ILE A 285 13.33 -10.96 -7.34
CA ILE A 285 12.74 -12.26 -7.01
C ILE A 285 13.34 -13.35 -7.92
N HIS A 286 13.42 -13.09 -9.23
CA HIS A 286 13.96 -14.04 -10.18
C HIS A 286 15.43 -14.42 -9.87
N LEU A 287 16.24 -13.41 -9.55
CA LEU A 287 17.64 -13.61 -9.17
C LEU A 287 17.77 -14.36 -7.83
N LEU A 288 16.97 -14.00 -6.83
CA LEU A 288 17.06 -14.57 -5.48
C LEU A 288 16.58 -16.02 -5.42
N ILE A 289 15.47 -16.38 -6.08
CA ILE A 289 14.91 -17.75 -6.07
C ILE A 289 15.95 -18.80 -6.47
N LYS A 290 16.89 -18.45 -7.37
CA LYS A 290 17.96 -19.37 -7.82
C LYS A 290 18.98 -19.65 -6.72
N HIS A 291 19.24 -18.69 -5.84
CA HIS A 291 20.38 -18.70 -4.91
C HIS A 291 19.98 -18.90 -3.45
N THR A 292 18.73 -18.65 -3.07
CA THR A 292 18.27 -18.79 -1.68
C THR A 292 17.82 -20.21 -1.35
N LYS A 293 18.47 -20.81 -0.35
CA LYS A 293 17.95 -21.99 0.35
C LYS A 293 17.01 -21.51 1.46
N MET A 294 15.72 -21.82 1.35
CA MET A 294 14.70 -21.37 2.33
C MET A 294 14.76 -22.08 3.69
N GLU A 295 15.57 -23.13 3.83
CA GLU A 295 15.55 -24.04 4.99
C GLU A 295 16.65 -23.77 6.03
N ASP A 296 17.48 -22.73 5.85
CA ASP A 296 18.50 -22.40 6.84
C ASP A 296 17.85 -21.62 8.00
N SER A 297 17.29 -22.35 8.96
CA SER A 297 16.65 -21.80 10.18
C SER A 297 17.58 -20.95 11.03
N ASP A 298 18.88 -21.11 10.86
CA ASP A 298 19.84 -20.54 11.81
C ASP A 298 20.09 -19.06 11.52
N LYS A 299 20.19 -18.67 10.23
CA LYS A 299 20.50 -17.31 9.79
C LYS A 299 19.23 -16.52 9.48
N LEU A 300 19.15 -15.29 10.00
CA LEU A 300 18.04 -14.39 9.69
C LEU A 300 18.09 -13.87 8.24
N PHE A 301 19.28 -13.52 7.76
CA PHE A 301 19.53 -13.03 6.40
C PHE A 301 20.57 -13.89 5.69
N ASN A 302 20.24 -14.36 4.49
CA ASN A 302 21.18 -15.15 3.67
C ASN A 302 22.20 -14.27 2.92
N HIS A 303 21.86 -13.01 2.65
CA HIS A 303 22.69 -12.09 1.85
C HIS A 303 23.27 -10.97 2.71
N GLY A 304 24.59 -10.75 2.60
CA GLY A 304 25.30 -9.70 3.33
C GLY A 304 24.83 -8.28 2.99
N LEU A 305 24.48 -8.01 1.73
CA LEU A 305 23.95 -6.70 1.31
C LEU A 305 22.59 -6.40 1.97
N ALA A 306 21.66 -7.36 1.98
CA ALA A 306 20.35 -7.17 2.61
C ALA A 306 20.47 -6.88 4.11
N LYS A 307 21.42 -7.55 4.78
CA LYS A 307 21.75 -7.28 6.18
C LYS A 307 22.25 -5.85 6.40
N TRP A 308 23.15 -5.34 5.56
CA TRP A 308 23.65 -3.97 5.69
C TRP A 308 22.57 -2.94 5.39
N ILE A 309 21.73 -3.16 4.37
CA ILE A 309 20.58 -2.31 4.07
C ILE A 309 19.64 -2.24 5.28
N PHE A 310 19.34 -3.39 5.91
CA PHE A 310 18.55 -3.43 7.13
C PHE A 310 19.19 -2.63 8.28
N ILE A 311 20.49 -2.83 8.52
CA ILE A 311 21.20 -2.13 9.60
C ILE A 311 21.16 -0.62 9.39
N ILE A 312 21.48 -0.15 8.18
CA ILE A 312 21.45 1.28 7.84
C ILE A 312 20.03 1.82 7.98
N GLY A 313 19.03 1.13 7.43
CA GLY A 313 17.63 1.55 7.51
C GLY A 313 17.14 1.71 8.94
N VAL A 314 17.37 0.71 9.81
CA VAL A 314 16.98 0.80 11.23
C VAL A 314 17.77 1.89 11.96
N THR A 315 19.06 2.06 11.65
CA THR A 315 19.91 3.11 12.24
C THR A 315 19.34 4.50 11.95
N VAL A 316 19.02 4.78 10.67
CA VAL A 316 18.45 6.07 10.26
C VAL A 316 17.08 6.29 10.89
N CYS A 317 16.18 5.30 10.82
CA CYS A 317 14.85 5.42 11.41
C CYS A 317 14.90 5.59 12.94
N SER A 318 15.82 4.93 13.64
CA SER A 318 15.94 5.06 15.11
C SER A 318 16.45 6.43 15.53
N GLY A 319 17.40 7.00 14.77
CA GLY A 319 17.89 8.37 14.99
C GLY A 319 16.77 9.40 14.83
N LEU A 320 16.00 9.30 13.74
CA LEU A 320 14.85 10.19 13.51
C LEU A 320 13.75 10.00 14.56
N LEU A 321 13.45 8.75 14.94
CA LEU A 321 12.42 8.46 15.94
C LEU A 321 12.75 9.05 17.32
N LEU A 322 14.00 8.93 17.77
CA LEU A 322 14.40 9.52 19.05
C LEU A 322 14.37 11.05 19.01
N ALA A 323 14.72 11.64 17.87
CA ALA A 323 14.62 13.07 17.66
C ALA A 323 13.17 13.54 17.74
N ASP A 324 12.24 12.90 17.01
CA ASP A 324 10.80 13.21 17.04
C ASP A 324 10.22 13.08 18.45
N MET A 325 10.56 12.01 19.19
CA MET A 325 10.16 11.87 20.59
C MET A 325 10.76 12.98 21.46
N GLY A 326 12.00 13.40 21.19
CA GLY A 326 12.62 14.55 21.83
C GLY A 326 11.86 15.84 21.61
N LEU A 327 11.40 16.09 20.38
CA LEU A 327 10.59 17.26 20.02
C LEU A 327 9.28 17.30 20.81
N LEU A 328 8.61 16.15 20.93
CA LEU A 328 7.31 16.02 21.59
C LEU A 328 7.38 16.11 23.11
N PHE A 329 8.40 15.52 23.74
CA PHE A 329 8.43 15.31 25.19
C PHE A 329 9.49 16.10 25.94
N ILE A 330 10.65 16.36 25.32
CA ILE A 330 11.83 16.88 26.03
C ILE A 330 12.01 18.38 25.76
N LEU A 331 11.82 18.79 24.50
CA LEU A 331 12.05 20.16 24.07
C LEU A 331 11.10 21.22 24.63
N PRO A 332 9.83 20.92 24.99
CA PRO A 332 9.01 21.87 25.74
C PRO A 332 9.56 22.22 27.13
N LEU A 333 10.52 21.45 27.67
CA LEU A 333 11.14 21.67 28.98
C LEU A 333 12.43 22.50 28.90
N PHE A 334 13.06 22.62 27.73
CA PHE A 334 14.34 23.31 27.53
C PHE A 334 14.19 24.37 26.43
N MET A 335 13.97 25.62 26.83
CA MET A 335 13.48 26.70 25.96
C MET A 335 14.48 27.23 24.91
N ASP A 336 15.80 27.03 25.06
CA ASP A 336 16.75 27.93 24.39
C ASP A 336 17.68 27.31 23.32
N GLU A 337 17.92 26.00 23.28
CA GLU A 337 18.82 25.39 22.26
C GLU A 337 18.25 24.14 21.57
N TYR A 338 17.18 24.33 20.81
CA TYR A 338 16.45 23.24 20.16
C TYR A 338 17.28 22.45 19.13
N PHE A 339 18.11 23.14 18.34
CA PHE A 339 18.81 22.51 17.22
C PHE A 339 19.91 21.54 17.67
N VAL A 340 20.78 21.98 18.58
CA VAL A 340 21.92 21.18 19.08
C VAL A 340 21.40 19.93 19.80
N MET A 341 20.40 20.10 20.66
CA MET A 341 19.78 18.99 21.37
C MET A 341 19.17 17.96 20.42
N THR A 342 18.51 18.42 19.35
CA THR A 342 17.93 17.53 18.34
C THR A 342 19.02 16.72 17.61
N GLN A 343 20.15 17.33 17.24
CA GLN A 343 21.28 16.60 16.61
C GLN A 343 21.88 15.55 17.54
N VAL A 344 22.02 15.88 18.84
CA VAL A 344 22.51 14.94 19.84
C VAL A 344 21.56 13.74 19.99
N LEU A 345 20.25 13.99 20.03
CA LEU A 345 19.24 12.92 20.08
C LEU A 345 19.25 12.05 18.82
N ILE A 346 19.42 12.62 17.63
CA ILE A 346 19.59 11.85 16.40
C ILE A 346 20.80 10.90 16.52
N LEU A 347 21.93 11.41 16.99
CA LEU A 347 23.17 10.63 17.11
C LEU A 347 23.03 9.50 18.13
N ILE A 348 22.45 9.78 19.30
CA ILE A 348 22.17 8.76 20.33
C ILE A 348 21.21 7.69 19.78
N GLY A 349 20.11 8.11 19.15
CA GLY A 349 19.11 7.21 18.58
C GLY A 349 19.68 6.33 17.47
N ALA A 350 20.53 6.91 16.61
CA ALA A 350 21.25 6.19 15.58
C ALA A 350 22.21 5.16 16.19
N LEU A 351 22.97 5.51 17.23
CA LEU A 351 23.90 4.60 17.89
C LEU A 351 23.15 3.41 18.52
N ILE A 352 22.06 3.67 19.25
CA ILE A 352 21.21 2.64 19.85
C ILE A 352 20.63 1.74 18.75
N GLY A 353 20.06 2.34 17.69
CA GLY A 353 19.50 1.64 16.55
C GLY A 353 20.52 0.75 15.85
N PHE A 354 21.74 1.24 15.65
CA PHE A 354 22.84 0.48 15.05
C PHE A 354 23.21 -0.74 15.90
N VAL A 355 23.36 -0.58 17.21
CA VAL A 355 23.70 -1.70 18.12
C VAL A 355 22.62 -2.79 18.07
N ILE A 356 21.34 -2.40 18.13
CA ILE A 356 20.21 -3.32 18.07
C ILE A 356 20.17 -4.02 16.71
N ALA A 357 20.21 -3.27 15.61
CA ALA A 357 20.12 -3.81 14.25
C ALA A 357 21.31 -4.72 13.91
N TYR A 358 22.50 -4.37 14.38
CA TYR A 358 23.70 -5.18 14.21
C TYR A 358 23.60 -6.52 14.95
N LYS A 359 23.06 -6.51 16.18
CA LYS A 359 22.81 -7.73 16.96
C LYS A 359 21.78 -8.63 16.28
N ILE A 360 20.65 -8.06 15.83
CA ILE A 360 19.60 -8.79 15.10
C ILE A 360 20.14 -9.35 13.77
N GLY A 361 20.85 -8.53 13.00
CA GLY A 361 21.43 -8.95 11.72
C GLY A 361 22.52 -10.01 11.83
N ARG A 362 23.09 -10.25 13.03
CA ARG A 362 24.09 -11.31 13.29
C ARG A 362 23.49 -12.61 13.83
N ILE A 363 22.18 -12.70 14.06
CA ILE A 363 21.54 -13.95 14.47
C ILE A 363 21.85 -15.05 13.43
N GLY A 364 22.42 -16.17 13.90
CA GLY A 364 22.86 -17.30 13.07
C GLY A 364 24.16 -17.15 12.31
N SER A 365 24.79 -15.98 12.37
CA SER A 365 26.04 -15.69 11.66
C SER A 365 27.29 -16.03 12.48
N TYR A 366 27.14 -16.61 13.68
CA TYR A 366 28.29 -17.07 14.44
C TYR A 366 29.01 -18.14 13.63
N LYS A 367 30.22 -17.81 13.18
CA LYS A 367 31.17 -18.80 12.73
C LYS A 367 31.22 -19.87 13.83
N ARG A 368 30.91 -21.12 13.49
CA ARG A 368 31.69 -22.22 14.05
C ARG A 368 33.13 -21.90 13.66
N GLU A 369 33.87 -21.27 14.55
CA GLU A 369 35.31 -21.43 14.56
C GLU A 369 35.52 -22.89 14.94
N GLU A 370 35.51 -23.76 13.93
CA GLU A 370 36.12 -25.08 14.04
C GLU A 370 37.61 -24.82 14.30
N LYS A 371 37.99 -24.95 15.57
CA LYS A 371 39.36 -25.28 15.96
C LYS A 371 39.55 -26.77 15.86
#